data_AF-A0ABC9IJL9-F1
#
_entry.id   AF-A0ABC9IJL9-F1
#
_cell.length_a   1.000
_cell.length_b   1.000
_cell.length_c   1.000
_cell.angle_alpha   90.00
_cell.angle_beta   90.00
_cell.angle_gamma   90.00
#
_symmetry.space_group_name_H-M   'P 1'
#
loop_
_entity.id
_entity.type
_entity.pdbx_description
1 polymer ?
#
loop_
_entity_poly.entity_id
_entity_poly.type
_entity_poly.pdbx_seq_one_letter_code
_entity_poly.pdbx_strand_id
1 'polypeptide(L)'
;MSLATDKISDYLTRYERGDHAGSSKPSYTTQEVSDLLLRSHYSANGKGVTDHAATLTYSFPVYTDSDKTGAAQLTAAQQAQTKLSLQSWSDVANITFTEVKGNDAKNADIKFGFYKAASGGNYTSYESTQSNLKSTIWISGNNGYDASNPQTNNYARDTLTHEIGHALGLSHPGNYDASNATYPTYANSAKYYEDDHQYSLMSYFNEQYTSADYKGVWPSGPQLDDITAIQKLYGANTTTRTGDTTYGFNSNTDRDFLSVKASTDKIVAAIWDAGGNDTLDFSGYSQDQRININEGTFSDVGGLKANIAIAYGAQIENIIGGSGADILVGNALNNTLKGGAGNDIIYGAGGADQLWGNAGADTFVFREAGDSQAAAPDWIRDFQTAVDKIDLSWLNQTAKADGSELHFVDSLSGSLYEAALNYDAQQNVTDLAINLSGNQLPDFLVKIVGHVDASADILV
;
A
#
# COMPACT_ATOMS: atom_id res chain seq x y z
N MET A 1 -28.87 -4.58 -5.42
CA MET A 1 -27.50 -4.08 -5.58
C MET A 1 -27.21 -3.93 -7.06
N SER A 2 -26.57 -2.84 -7.42
CA SER A 2 -26.08 -2.61 -8.78
C SER A 2 -24.76 -3.35 -9.01
N LEU A 3 -24.31 -3.39 -10.27
CA LEU A 3 -22.98 -3.89 -10.60
C LEU A 3 -21.86 -3.05 -9.94
N ALA A 4 -22.06 -1.74 -9.76
CA ALA A 4 -21.06 -0.87 -9.14
C ALA A 4 -20.93 -1.15 -7.64
N THR A 5 -22.05 -1.28 -6.92
CA THR A 5 -22.04 -1.64 -5.49
C THR A 5 -21.44 -3.03 -5.25
N ASP A 6 -21.72 -3.99 -6.15
CA ASP A 6 -21.13 -5.34 -6.05
C ASP A 6 -19.60 -5.30 -6.24
N LYS A 7 -19.11 -4.49 -7.17
CA LYS A 7 -17.67 -4.29 -7.41
C LYS A 7 -16.98 -3.62 -6.22
N ILE A 8 -17.59 -2.59 -5.62
CA ILE A 8 -17.05 -1.95 -4.40
C ILE A 8 -17.06 -2.94 -3.24
N SER A 9 -18.14 -3.71 -3.05
CA SER A 9 -18.22 -4.72 -1.99
C SER A 9 -17.16 -5.81 -2.11
N ASP A 10 -16.95 -6.35 -3.32
CA ASP A 10 -15.86 -7.30 -3.58
C ASP A 10 -14.53 -6.65 -3.22
N TYR A 11 -14.30 -5.41 -3.68
CA TYR A 11 -13.01 -4.77 -3.52
C TYR A 11 -12.67 -4.44 -2.06
N LEU A 12 -13.63 -3.95 -1.27
CA LEU A 12 -13.45 -3.64 0.16
C LEU A 12 -13.03 -4.87 0.98
N THR A 13 -13.46 -6.06 0.58
CA THR A 13 -13.19 -7.31 1.32
C THR A 13 -12.09 -8.17 0.69
N ARG A 14 -11.65 -7.83 -0.52
CA ARG A 14 -10.79 -8.66 -1.37
C ARG A 14 -9.46 -9.09 -0.73
N TYR A 15 -8.89 -8.21 0.07
CA TYR A 15 -7.56 -8.36 0.67
C TYR A 15 -7.62 -8.41 2.20
N GLU A 16 -8.81 -8.56 2.77
CA GLU A 16 -8.94 -8.74 4.21
C GLU A 16 -8.24 -10.03 4.65
N ARG A 17 -7.53 -9.95 5.78
CA ARG A 17 -7.02 -11.13 6.47
C ARG A 17 -8.20 -11.86 7.10
N GLY A 18 -8.30 -13.17 6.90
CA GLY A 18 -9.41 -13.99 7.36
C GLY A 18 -9.54 -15.32 6.61
N ASP A 19 -10.72 -15.93 6.62
CA ASP A 19 -10.94 -17.21 5.94
C ASP A 19 -10.87 -17.05 4.40
N HIS A 20 -9.70 -17.35 3.83
CA HIS A 20 -9.49 -17.36 2.38
C HIS A 20 -10.05 -18.63 1.76
N ALA A 21 -11.11 -18.50 0.98
CA ALA A 21 -11.76 -19.62 0.31
C ALA A 21 -10.75 -20.41 -0.56
N GLY A 22 -10.56 -21.69 -0.22
CA GLY A 22 -9.67 -22.60 -0.96
C GLY A 22 -8.22 -22.69 -0.43
N SER A 23 -7.84 -21.88 0.55
CA SER A 23 -6.59 -22.07 1.29
C SER A 23 -6.75 -23.12 2.39
N SER A 24 -5.75 -23.98 2.57
CA SER A 24 -5.64 -24.89 3.73
C SER A 24 -4.81 -24.33 4.87
N LYS A 25 -4.19 -23.15 4.67
CA LYS A 25 -3.39 -22.46 5.67
C LYS A 25 -4.25 -21.44 6.41
N PRO A 26 -4.08 -21.28 7.74
CA PRO A 26 -4.76 -20.23 8.49
C PRO A 26 -4.31 -18.85 7.99
N SER A 27 -5.21 -17.87 8.03
CA SER A 27 -4.85 -16.46 7.87
C SER A 27 -4.44 -15.87 9.21
N TYR A 28 -3.37 -15.08 9.21
CA TYR A 28 -2.87 -14.41 10.41
C TYR A 28 -3.11 -12.92 10.30
N THR A 29 -3.41 -12.28 11.42
CA THR A 29 -3.43 -10.82 11.56
C THR A 29 -2.01 -10.25 11.41
N THR A 30 -1.91 -8.97 11.05
CA THR A 30 -0.63 -8.23 10.98
C THR A 30 0.14 -8.30 12.32
N GLN A 31 -0.58 -8.33 13.45
CA GLN A 31 0.03 -8.45 14.77
C GLN A 31 0.65 -9.84 14.99
N GLU A 32 -0.05 -10.91 14.62
CA GLU A 32 0.47 -12.28 14.71
C GLU A 32 1.71 -12.47 13.80
N VAL A 33 1.68 -11.91 12.59
CA VAL A 33 2.84 -11.94 11.69
C VAL A 33 4.00 -11.14 12.27
N SER A 34 3.75 -9.96 12.83
CA SER A 34 4.78 -9.16 13.49
C SER A 34 5.45 -9.94 14.62
N ASP A 35 4.70 -10.70 15.42
CA ASP A 35 5.28 -11.52 16.49
C ASP A 35 6.13 -12.68 15.94
N LEU A 36 5.79 -13.22 14.76
CA LEU A 36 6.64 -14.18 14.06
C LEU A 36 7.93 -13.54 13.55
N LEU A 37 7.85 -12.40 12.88
CA LEU A 37 9.01 -11.65 12.36
C LEU A 37 9.96 -11.25 13.49
N LEU A 38 9.43 -10.97 14.69
CA LEU A 38 10.18 -10.51 15.87
C LEU A 38 10.53 -11.62 16.87
N ARG A 39 10.35 -12.90 16.51
CA ARG A 39 10.56 -14.04 17.43
C ARG A 39 11.98 -14.20 17.97
N SER A 40 12.97 -13.55 17.33
CA SER A 40 14.36 -13.52 17.82
C SER A 40 14.46 -12.73 19.14
N HIS A 41 13.54 -11.77 19.35
CA HIS A 41 13.54 -10.79 20.42
C HIS A 41 14.80 -9.90 20.46
N TYR A 42 15.55 -9.78 19.35
CA TYR A 42 16.70 -8.90 19.28
C TYR A 42 16.40 -7.64 18.45
N SER A 43 16.90 -6.50 18.92
CA SER A 43 16.97 -5.24 18.18
C SER A 43 18.36 -4.63 18.35
N ALA A 44 18.65 -3.53 17.64
CA ALA A 44 19.89 -2.77 17.80
C ALA A 44 20.06 -2.22 19.22
N ASN A 45 18.96 -2.09 19.97
CA ASN A 45 18.96 -1.62 21.36
C ASN A 45 19.10 -2.76 22.39
N GLY A 46 19.25 -4.00 21.92
CA GLY A 46 19.46 -5.19 22.75
C GLY A 46 18.25 -6.12 22.81
N LYS A 47 18.42 -7.24 23.52
CA LYS A 47 17.39 -8.27 23.62
C LYS A 47 16.18 -7.79 24.42
N GLY A 48 14.99 -7.92 23.85
CA GLY A 48 13.71 -7.56 24.48
C GLY A 48 13.42 -6.05 24.48
N VAL A 49 14.26 -5.23 23.86
CA VAL A 49 14.05 -3.77 23.77
C VAL A 49 13.28 -3.46 22.48
N THR A 50 12.10 -2.88 22.65
CA THR A 50 11.13 -2.53 21.58
C THR A 50 10.68 -1.08 21.75
N ASP A 51 10.15 -0.45 20.71
CA ASP A 51 9.76 0.96 20.69
C ASP A 51 10.87 1.94 21.14
N HIS A 52 12.10 1.71 20.65
CA HIS A 52 13.23 2.60 20.95
C HIS A 52 13.98 2.94 19.66
N ALA A 53 14.20 4.22 19.40
CA ALA A 53 15.01 4.66 18.27
C ALA A 53 16.44 4.08 18.32
N ALA A 54 17.07 3.90 17.17
CA ALA A 54 18.42 3.38 17.06
C ALA A 54 19.29 4.24 16.13
N THR A 55 20.59 4.36 16.46
CA THR A 55 21.61 4.91 15.56
C THR A 55 22.62 3.82 15.26
N LEU A 56 22.76 3.47 13.99
CA LEU A 56 23.61 2.38 13.52
C LEU A 56 24.66 2.91 12.55
N THR A 57 25.90 2.46 12.73
CA THR A 57 26.95 2.71 11.74
C THR A 57 26.94 1.64 10.66
N TYR A 58 27.15 2.04 9.41
CA TYR A 58 27.35 1.11 8.30
C TYR A 58 28.62 1.42 7.52
N SER A 59 29.16 0.43 6.80
CA SER A 59 30.33 0.65 5.96
C SER A 59 30.45 -0.33 4.80
N PHE A 60 31.37 -0.02 3.89
CA PHE A 60 31.78 -0.86 2.76
C PHE A 60 33.27 -1.18 2.86
N PRO A 61 33.69 -2.12 3.73
CA PRO A 61 35.10 -2.41 3.93
C PRO A 61 35.77 -2.95 2.66
N VAL A 62 37.08 -2.72 2.56
CA VAL A 62 37.91 -3.46 1.61
C VAL A 62 38.18 -4.84 2.19
N TYR A 63 37.66 -5.86 1.52
CA TYR A 63 37.89 -7.26 1.84
C TYR A 63 38.95 -7.88 0.92
N THR A 64 39.58 -8.92 1.43
CA THR A 64 40.56 -9.75 0.74
C THR A 64 40.17 -11.23 0.86
N ASP A 65 40.82 -12.11 0.10
CA ASP A 65 40.62 -13.56 0.22
C ASP A 65 40.88 -14.11 1.63
N SER A 66 41.68 -13.40 2.44
CA SER A 66 41.91 -13.77 3.85
C SER A 66 40.71 -13.51 4.75
N ASP A 67 39.80 -12.61 4.37
CA ASP A 67 38.55 -12.36 5.08
C ASP A 67 37.50 -13.42 4.69
N LYS A 68 37.34 -13.68 3.39
CA LYS A 68 36.48 -14.73 2.81
C LYS A 68 36.94 -14.97 1.36
N THR A 69 37.07 -16.22 0.94
CA THR A 69 37.55 -16.55 -0.42
C THR A 69 36.66 -15.90 -1.49
N GLY A 70 37.27 -15.15 -2.41
CA GLY A 70 36.57 -14.42 -3.45
C GLY A 70 35.90 -13.13 -2.97
N ALA A 71 36.23 -12.66 -1.76
CA ALA A 71 35.66 -11.44 -1.22
C ALA A 71 36.24 -10.18 -1.87
N ALA A 72 35.38 -9.20 -2.05
CA ALA A 72 35.72 -7.89 -2.57
C ALA A 72 34.88 -6.80 -1.91
N GLN A 73 35.34 -5.56 -2.05
CA GLN A 73 34.52 -4.40 -1.74
C GLN A 73 33.36 -4.30 -2.74
N LEU A 74 32.20 -3.80 -2.29
CA LEU A 74 31.10 -3.45 -3.17
C LEU A 74 31.52 -2.39 -4.19
N THR A 75 31.06 -2.54 -5.42
CA THR A 75 31.17 -1.51 -6.47
C THR A 75 30.38 -0.26 -6.09
N ALA A 76 30.69 0.89 -6.70
CA ALA A 76 29.96 2.14 -6.44
C ALA A 76 28.44 2.02 -6.70
N ALA A 77 28.03 1.25 -7.72
CA ALA A 77 26.62 0.99 -8.03
C ALA A 77 25.93 0.17 -6.93
N GLN A 78 26.60 -0.88 -6.44
CA GLN A 78 26.10 -1.67 -5.31
C GLN A 78 25.99 -0.82 -4.05
N GLN A 79 27.01 -0.01 -3.73
CA GLN A 79 26.98 0.90 -2.58
C GLN A 79 25.81 1.90 -2.67
N ALA A 80 25.54 2.45 -3.86
CA ALA A 80 24.42 3.36 -4.06
C ALA A 80 23.07 2.69 -3.77
N GLN A 81 22.88 1.46 -4.26
CA GLN A 81 21.65 0.69 -4.03
C GLN A 81 21.50 0.24 -2.58
N THR A 82 22.60 -0.15 -1.92
CA THR A 82 22.59 -0.45 -0.48
C THR A 82 22.14 0.78 0.33
N LYS A 83 22.60 1.98 -0.02
CA LYS A 83 22.17 3.21 0.65
C LYS A 83 20.68 3.47 0.48
N LEU A 84 20.12 3.20 -0.69
CA LEU A 84 18.67 3.32 -0.91
C LEU A 84 17.87 2.28 -0.13
N SER A 85 18.36 1.03 0.02
CA SER A 85 17.72 0.03 0.89
C SER A 85 17.80 0.40 2.38
N LEU A 86 18.93 0.93 2.85
CA LEU A 86 19.04 1.48 4.21
C LEU A 86 18.05 2.63 4.39
N GLN A 87 17.97 3.54 3.41
CA GLN A 87 17.06 4.67 3.43
C GLN A 87 15.59 4.23 3.52
N SER A 88 15.17 3.20 2.79
CA SER A 88 13.79 2.70 2.87
C SER A 88 13.42 2.15 4.25
N TRP A 89 14.37 1.59 5.01
CA TRP A 89 14.12 1.19 6.40
C TRP A 89 14.06 2.38 7.36
N SER A 90 14.95 3.37 7.20
CA SER A 90 14.91 4.58 8.03
C SER A 90 13.72 5.49 7.73
N ASP A 91 13.12 5.39 6.55
CA ASP A 91 11.90 6.11 6.20
C ASP A 91 10.72 5.68 7.08
N VAL A 92 10.64 4.39 7.44
CA VAL A 92 9.43 3.83 8.08
C VAL A 92 9.54 3.70 9.60
N ALA A 93 10.76 3.72 10.15
CA ALA A 93 11.00 3.58 11.59
C ALA A 93 12.14 4.48 12.08
N ASN A 94 12.21 4.75 13.39
CA ASN A 94 13.20 5.66 13.98
C ASN A 94 14.62 5.06 14.02
N ILE A 95 15.20 4.85 12.85
CA ILE A 95 16.53 4.29 12.65
C ILE A 95 17.38 5.30 11.89
N THR A 96 18.52 5.69 12.45
CA THR A 96 19.48 6.56 11.78
C THR A 96 20.70 5.76 11.34
N PHE A 97 20.99 5.77 10.04
CA PHE A 97 22.18 5.12 9.49
C PHE A 97 23.30 6.12 9.21
N THR A 98 24.50 5.87 9.72
CA THR A 98 25.69 6.72 9.50
C THR A 98 26.81 5.93 8.84
N GLU A 99 27.27 6.38 7.66
CA GLU A 99 28.40 5.73 6.97
C GLU A 99 29.72 6.02 7.70
N VAL A 100 30.49 4.97 8.01
CA VAL A 100 31.87 5.08 8.54
C VAL A 100 32.90 4.55 7.53
N LYS A 101 34.08 5.17 7.49
CA LYS A 101 35.12 4.94 6.48
C LYS A 101 36.49 4.75 7.12
N GLY A 102 37.47 4.33 6.31
CA GLY A 102 38.87 4.19 6.76
C GLY A 102 39.02 3.07 7.80
N ASN A 103 39.78 3.36 8.86
CA ASN A 103 40.10 2.37 9.91
C ASN A 103 38.86 1.87 10.67
N ASP A 104 37.78 2.65 10.69
CA ASP A 104 36.54 2.30 11.40
C ASP A 104 35.59 1.44 10.58
N ALA A 105 35.82 1.28 9.27
CA ALA A 105 34.94 0.51 8.40
C ALA A 105 34.76 -0.94 8.90
N LYS A 106 35.84 -1.62 9.28
CA LYS A 106 35.74 -3.00 9.81
C LYS A 106 35.08 -3.08 11.21
N ASN A 107 34.82 -1.96 11.88
CA ASN A 107 34.20 -1.88 13.20
C ASN A 107 32.72 -1.45 13.17
N ALA A 108 32.20 -1.10 11.99
CA ALA A 108 30.80 -0.69 11.81
C ALA A 108 29.81 -1.76 12.31
N ASP A 109 28.63 -1.33 12.73
CA ASP A 109 27.57 -2.23 13.19
C ASP A 109 27.11 -3.14 12.06
N ILE A 110 26.84 -2.57 10.89
CA ILE A 110 26.51 -3.29 9.65
C ILE A 110 27.63 -3.12 8.63
N LYS A 111 28.22 -4.21 8.17
CA LYS A 111 29.24 -4.19 7.11
C LYS A 111 28.71 -4.87 5.87
N PHE A 112 29.05 -4.35 4.70
CA PHE A 112 28.66 -4.94 3.43
C PHE A 112 29.90 -5.40 2.66
N GLY A 113 29.90 -6.66 2.24
CA GLY A 113 30.93 -7.27 1.41
C GLY A 113 30.34 -7.98 0.20
N PHE A 114 31.11 -8.11 -0.86
CA PHE A 114 30.77 -8.95 -1.99
C PHE A 114 31.62 -10.22 -1.91
N TYR A 115 31.10 -11.37 -2.34
CA TYR A 115 31.92 -12.57 -2.53
C TYR A 115 31.50 -13.35 -3.78
N LYS A 116 32.49 -13.91 -4.47
CA LYS A 116 32.29 -14.81 -5.61
C LYS A 116 32.84 -16.19 -5.28
N ALA A 117 31.97 -17.12 -4.88
CA ALA A 117 32.41 -18.49 -4.61
C ALA A 117 32.63 -19.31 -5.90
N ALA A 118 33.57 -20.25 -5.84
CA ALA A 118 34.08 -20.99 -7.00
C ALA A 118 33.14 -22.07 -7.57
N SER A 119 32.16 -22.59 -6.80
CA SER A 119 31.11 -23.51 -7.27
C SER A 119 30.09 -23.86 -6.16
N GLY A 120 28.78 -23.78 -6.45
CA GLY A 120 27.68 -24.33 -5.64
C GLY A 120 27.06 -23.38 -4.59
N GLY A 121 25.72 -23.25 -4.61
CA GLY A 121 24.84 -22.81 -3.51
C GLY A 121 25.18 -21.50 -2.78
N ASN A 122 25.24 -20.36 -3.48
CA ASN A 122 25.61 -19.07 -2.88
C ASN A 122 24.42 -18.11 -2.83
N TYR A 123 23.79 -18.00 -1.67
CA TYR A 123 22.83 -16.94 -1.39
C TYR A 123 23.55 -15.74 -0.80
N THR A 124 22.97 -14.55 -0.95
CA THR A 124 23.33 -13.43 -0.08
C THR A 124 23.14 -13.90 1.36
N SER A 125 24.10 -13.61 2.24
CA SER A 125 24.09 -14.17 3.59
C SER A 125 24.34 -13.12 4.64
N TYR A 126 23.54 -13.19 5.70
CA TYR A 126 23.71 -12.47 6.95
C TYR A 126 24.55 -13.27 7.95
N GLU A 127 25.72 -12.74 8.32
CA GLU A 127 26.56 -13.26 9.42
C GLU A 127 26.47 -12.29 10.60
N SER A 128 25.96 -12.74 11.76
CA SER A 128 25.85 -11.87 12.95
C SER A 128 26.24 -12.52 14.27
N THR A 129 26.69 -11.68 15.20
CA THR A 129 26.70 -12.02 16.62
C THR A 129 25.34 -11.66 17.22
N GLN A 130 24.46 -12.64 17.40
CA GLN A 130 23.07 -12.43 17.85
C GLN A 130 22.95 -11.55 19.10
N SER A 131 23.95 -11.51 19.99
CA SER A 131 23.90 -10.73 21.23
C SER A 131 23.85 -9.20 21.03
N ASN A 132 24.26 -8.66 19.87
CA ASN A 132 24.29 -7.22 19.61
C ASN A 132 23.96 -6.83 18.15
N LEU A 133 23.47 -7.77 17.34
CA LEU A 133 23.15 -7.60 15.90
C LEU A 133 24.28 -7.04 15.03
N LYS A 134 25.52 -6.99 15.51
CA LYS A 134 26.66 -6.63 14.66
C LYS A 134 26.79 -7.68 13.58
N SER A 135 26.82 -7.21 12.34
CA SER A 135 26.63 -8.07 11.18
C SER A 135 27.55 -7.75 10.02
N THR A 136 27.74 -8.76 9.18
CA THR A 136 28.28 -8.62 7.83
C THR A 136 27.27 -9.22 6.87
N ILE A 137 26.82 -8.41 5.92
CA ILE A 137 25.95 -8.82 4.81
C ILE A 137 26.84 -9.07 3.60
N TRP A 138 26.82 -10.30 3.11
CA TRP A 138 27.64 -10.76 1.99
C TRP A 138 26.79 -10.94 0.74
N ILE A 139 26.98 -10.07 -0.26
CA ILE A 139 26.34 -10.15 -1.58
C ILE A 139 27.06 -11.19 -2.44
N SER A 140 26.31 -12.10 -3.05
CA SER A 140 26.86 -13.11 -3.96
C SER A 140 26.62 -12.76 -5.44
N GLY A 141 27.53 -13.21 -6.32
CA GLY A 141 27.33 -13.18 -7.77
C GLY A 141 27.68 -14.54 -8.38
N ASN A 142 26.69 -15.41 -8.59
CA ASN A 142 26.86 -16.69 -9.29
C ASN A 142 25.63 -17.06 -10.13
N ASN A 143 25.83 -17.98 -11.09
CA ASN A 143 24.81 -18.41 -12.05
C ASN A 143 23.53 -18.93 -11.36
N GLY A 144 22.40 -18.25 -11.62
CA GLY A 144 21.05 -18.63 -11.18
C GLY A 144 20.38 -17.63 -10.24
N TYR A 145 21.17 -16.96 -9.38
CA TYR A 145 20.72 -15.92 -8.44
C TYR A 145 21.79 -14.83 -8.38
N ASP A 146 21.75 -13.89 -9.33
CA ASP A 146 22.76 -12.84 -9.45
C ASP A 146 22.34 -11.58 -8.66
N ALA A 147 22.78 -11.50 -7.40
CA ALA A 147 22.59 -10.31 -6.56
C ALA A 147 23.64 -9.22 -6.83
N SER A 148 24.52 -9.40 -7.83
CA SER A 148 25.64 -8.47 -8.07
C SER A 148 25.23 -7.18 -8.77
N ASN A 149 24.05 -7.13 -9.39
CA ASN A 149 23.52 -5.95 -10.07
C ASN A 149 22.17 -5.49 -9.48
N PRO A 150 22.15 -4.97 -8.24
CA PRO A 150 20.94 -4.44 -7.63
C PRO A 150 20.42 -3.24 -8.43
N GLN A 151 19.13 -3.23 -8.69
CA GLN A 151 18.40 -2.14 -9.34
C GLN A 151 16.99 -2.09 -8.74
N THR A 152 16.35 -0.93 -8.79
CA THR A 152 14.94 -0.80 -8.41
C THR A 152 14.13 -1.91 -9.10
N ASN A 153 13.25 -2.54 -8.33
CA ASN A 153 12.26 -3.51 -8.78
C ASN A 153 12.82 -4.86 -9.25
N ASN A 154 14.07 -5.19 -8.89
CA ASN A 154 14.69 -6.47 -9.16
C ASN A 154 15.04 -7.27 -7.89
N TYR A 155 15.19 -8.58 -8.06
CA TYR A 155 15.50 -9.52 -6.98
C TYR A 155 16.78 -9.15 -6.20
N ALA A 156 17.79 -8.60 -6.89
CA ALA A 156 19.04 -8.22 -6.26
C ALA A 156 18.87 -7.07 -5.26
N ARG A 157 17.99 -6.10 -5.54
CA ARG A 157 17.66 -5.01 -4.61
C ARG A 157 16.75 -5.47 -3.48
N ASP A 158 15.77 -6.32 -3.79
CA ASP A 158 14.92 -7.00 -2.80
C ASP A 158 15.76 -7.74 -1.75
N THR A 159 16.71 -8.57 -2.22
CA THR A 159 17.64 -9.32 -1.37
C THR A 159 18.48 -8.39 -0.47
N LEU A 160 18.93 -7.24 -0.96
CA LEU A 160 19.65 -6.28 -0.11
C LEU A 160 18.78 -5.75 1.02
N THR A 161 17.54 -5.38 0.70
CA THR A 161 16.59 -4.87 1.69
C THR A 161 16.22 -5.95 2.70
N HIS A 162 16.09 -7.20 2.26
CA HIS A 162 15.86 -8.38 3.09
C HIS A 162 16.96 -8.60 4.13
N GLU A 163 18.22 -8.66 3.71
CA GLU A 163 19.33 -8.89 4.66
C GLU A 163 19.52 -7.73 5.64
N ILE A 164 19.18 -6.50 5.23
CA ILE A 164 19.13 -5.37 6.16
C ILE A 164 18.02 -5.58 7.20
N GLY A 165 16.86 -6.12 6.80
CA GLY A 165 15.80 -6.53 7.74
C GLY A 165 16.33 -7.48 8.81
N HIS A 166 17.13 -8.49 8.42
CA HIS A 166 17.83 -9.37 9.37
C HIS A 166 18.79 -8.62 10.30
N ALA A 167 19.60 -7.71 9.76
CA ALA A 167 20.51 -6.87 10.54
C ALA A 167 19.79 -5.94 11.52
N LEU A 168 18.51 -5.66 11.27
CA LEU A 168 17.64 -4.89 12.15
C LEU A 168 16.83 -5.76 13.12
N GLY A 169 16.92 -7.09 13.04
CA GLY A 169 16.30 -8.01 13.99
C GLY A 169 15.08 -8.78 13.47
N LEU A 170 14.66 -8.55 12.22
CA LEU A 170 13.58 -9.31 11.60
C LEU A 170 14.06 -10.72 11.25
N SER A 171 13.15 -11.69 11.34
CA SER A 171 13.34 -13.09 10.95
C SER A 171 12.43 -13.40 9.75
N HIS A 172 12.69 -14.45 8.97
CA HIS A 172 11.69 -14.92 8.00
C HIS A 172 10.36 -15.23 8.70
N PRO A 173 9.17 -15.03 8.11
CA PRO A 173 7.92 -15.28 8.82
C PRO A 173 7.73 -16.73 9.32
N GLY A 174 8.35 -17.71 8.66
CA GLY A 174 8.39 -19.11 9.11
C GLY A 174 9.76 -19.57 9.63
N ASN A 175 9.79 -20.78 10.19
CA ASN A 175 11.03 -21.44 10.61
C ASN A 175 11.64 -22.22 9.43
N TYR A 176 12.03 -21.50 8.38
CA TYR A 176 12.69 -22.04 7.20
C TYR A 176 13.93 -21.23 6.86
N ASP A 177 14.87 -21.89 6.18
CA ASP A 177 16.14 -21.32 5.75
C ASP A 177 16.61 -22.03 4.47
N ALA A 178 17.37 -21.33 3.62
CA ALA A 178 17.92 -21.89 2.39
C ALA A 178 18.88 -23.08 2.64
N SER A 179 19.44 -23.18 3.85
CA SER A 179 20.31 -24.28 4.30
C SER A 179 19.56 -25.51 4.80
N ASN A 180 18.22 -25.49 4.88
CA ASN A 180 17.43 -26.65 5.32
C ASN A 180 17.65 -27.87 4.41
N ALA A 181 17.64 -29.07 5.01
CA ALA A 181 17.84 -30.34 4.28
C ALA A 181 16.81 -30.57 3.15
N THR A 182 15.60 -30.05 3.33
CA THR A 182 14.58 -29.94 2.29
C THR A 182 14.41 -28.47 1.98
N TYR A 183 14.55 -28.10 0.69
CA TYR A 183 14.35 -26.72 0.27
C TYR A 183 12.93 -26.25 0.63
N PRO A 184 12.79 -25.07 1.25
CA PRO A 184 11.50 -24.58 1.67
C PRO A 184 10.63 -24.22 0.46
N THR A 185 9.39 -24.68 0.48
CA THR A 185 8.34 -24.29 -0.45
C THR A 185 7.17 -23.73 0.35
N TYR A 186 6.34 -22.90 -0.27
CA TYR A 186 5.16 -22.36 0.39
C TYR A 186 4.29 -23.50 0.95
N ALA A 187 4.10 -24.57 0.17
CA ALA A 187 3.31 -25.72 0.59
C ALA A 187 3.86 -26.38 1.88
N ASN A 188 5.18 -26.61 1.98
CA ASN A 188 5.76 -27.38 3.07
C ASN A 188 6.27 -26.53 4.27
N SER A 189 6.47 -25.22 4.09
CA SER A 189 7.20 -24.38 5.05
C SER A 189 6.43 -23.12 5.49
N ALA A 190 5.55 -22.56 4.65
CA ALA A 190 4.72 -21.43 5.07
C ALA A 190 3.71 -21.87 6.14
N LYS A 191 3.67 -21.14 7.26
CA LYS A 191 2.80 -21.45 8.40
C LYS A 191 1.38 -20.92 8.25
N TYR A 192 1.24 -19.80 7.56
CA TYR A 192 0.01 -19.05 7.38
C TYR A 192 -0.11 -18.58 5.93
N TYR A 193 -1.29 -18.09 5.55
CA TYR A 193 -1.59 -17.76 4.17
C TYR A 193 -0.76 -16.59 3.65
N GLU A 194 -0.63 -15.53 4.44
CA GLU A 194 0.05 -14.27 4.10
C GLU A 194 1.59 -14.34 4.19
N ASP A 195 2.18 -15.54 4.26
CA ASP A 195 3.63 -15.74 4.22
C ASP A 195 4.09 -15.74 2.76
N ASP A 196 4.16 -14.57 2.15
CA ASP A 196 4.74 -14.34 0.83
C ASP A 196 5.16 -12.86 0.65
N HIS A 197 5.74 -12.56 -0.51
CA HIS A 197 6.18 -11.21 -0.89
C HIS A 197 5.07 -10.18 -1.07
N GLN A 198 3.78 -10.57 -1.06
CA GLN A 198 2.70 -9.58 -1.01
C GLN A 198 2.74 -8.80 0.31
N TYR A 199 3.05 -9.49 1.42
CA TYR A 199 2.93 -8.93 2.76
C TYR A 199 4.29 -8.62 3.40
N SER A 200 5.31 -9.44 3.13
CA SER A 200 6.64 -9.28 3.73
C SER A 200 7.73 -9.69 2.75
N LEU A 201 8.67 -8.78 2.49
CA LEU A 201 9.90 -9.11 1.76
C LEU A 201 10.82 -10.05 2.54
N MET A 202 10.55 -10.30 3.83
CA MET A 202 11.25 -11.30 4.64
C MET A 202 10.79 -12.74 4.32
N SER A 203 9.74 -12.92 3.52
CA SER A 203 9.33 -14.25 3.06
C SER A 203 10.29 -14.80 2.00
N TYR A 204 10.21 -16.11 1.72
CA TYR A 204 10.88 -16.75 0.59
C TYR A 204 9.92 -17.01 -0.59
N PHE A 205 8.63 -16.75 -0.39
CA PHE A 205 7.59 -17.22 -1.28
C PHE A 205 7.08 -16.08 -2.15
N ASN A 206 6.89 -16.37 -3.44
CA ASN A 206 6.40 -15.40 -4.41
C ASN A 206 4.96 -14.97 -4.05
N GLU A 207 4.64 -13.72 -4.37
CA GLU A 207 3.36 -13.06 -4.13
C GLU A 207 2.15 -13.80 -4.75
N GLN A 208 2.39 -14.65 -5.76
CA GLN A 208 1.36 -15.41 -6.46
C GLN A 208 0.75 -16.56 -5.64
N TYR A 209 1.32 -16.87 -4.46
CA TYR A 209 0.72 -17.84 -3.55
C TYR A 209 -0.53 -17.29 -2.85
N THR A 210 -0.64 -15.97 -2.77
CA THR A 210 -1.84 -15.27 -2.32
C THR A 210 -2.53 -14.60 -3.53
N SER A 211 -2.87 -13.33 -3.42
CA SER A 211 -3.76 -12.64 -4.37
C SER A 211 -3.03 -11.73 -5.36
N ALA A 212 -1.73 -11.50 -5.13
CA ALA A 212 -0.90 -10.59 -5.88
C ALA A 212 -0.37 -11.19 -7.20
N ASP A 213 0.01 -10.30 -8.11
CA ASP A 213 0.74 -10.64 -9.33
C ASP A 213 1.58 -9.44 -9.77
N TYR A 214 2.89 -9.53 -9.51
CA TYR A 214 3.84 -8.44 -9.77
C TYR A 214 4.46 -8.51 -11.16
N LYS A 215 4.04 -9.48 -11.99
CA LYS A 215 4.53 -9.65 -13.36
C LYS A 215 6.07 -9.71 -13.41
N GLY A 216 6.69 -10.41 -12.45
CA GLY A 216 8.13 -10.64 -12.36
C GLY A 216 8.95 -9.48 -11.78
N VAL A 217 8.30 -8.52 -11.11
CA VAL A 217 8.94 -7.45 -10.35
C VAL A 217 9.05 -7.84 -8.87
N TRP A 218 10.08 -7.34 -8.20
CA TRP A 218 10.34 -7.57 -6.78
C TRP A 218 10.24 -6.26 -6.00
N PRO A 219 9.77 -6.27 -4.74
CA PRO A 219 9.74 -5.07 -3.91
C PRO A 219 11.16 -4.56 -3.63
N SER A 220 11.33 -3.24 -3.58
CA SER A 220 12.65 -2.63 -3.28
C SER A 220 12.76 -2.07 -1.86
N GLY A 221 11.62 -1.88 -1.19
CA GLY A 221 11.51 -1.37 0.17
C GLY A 221 10.59 -2.26 1.03
N PRO A 222 10.53 -2.03 2.35
CA PRO A 222 9.68 -2.77 3.29
C PRO A 222 8.22 -2.88 2.81
N GLN A 223 7.62 -4.06 2.94
CA GLN A 223 6.20 -4.31 2.67
C GLN A 223 5.36 -4.13 3.95
N LEU A 224 4.04 -4.33 3.87
CA LEU A 224 3.08 -3.98 4.92
C LEU A 224 3.43 -4.59 6.30
N ASP A 225 3.79 -5.87 6.36
CA ASP A 225 4.13 -6.55 7.62
C ASP A 225 5.52 -6.21 8.10
N ASP A 226 6.43 -5.91 7.17
CA ASP A 226 7.78 -5.46 7.47
C ASP A 226 7.75 -4.11 8.19
N ILE A 227 6.94 -3.18 7.68
CA ILE A 227 6.72 -1.85 8.27
C ILE A 227 6.13 -2.01 9.68
N THR A 228 5.09 -2.83 9.84
CA THR A 228 4.47 -3.02 11.16
C THR A 228 5.45 -3.62 12.17
N ALA A 229 6.22 -4.64 11.78
CA ALA A 229 7.19 -5.28 12.65
C ALA A 229 8.36 -4.36 13.01
N ILE A 230 8.90 -3.61 12.04
CA ILE A 230 10.05 -2.74 12.29
C ILE A 230 9.67 -1.53 13.14
N GLN A 231 8.46 -0.99 12.98
CA GLN A 231 7.92 0.06 13.84
C GLN A 231 7.70 -0.43 15.27
N LYS A 232 7.31 -1.69 15.48
CA LYS A 232 7.24 -2.28 16.82
C LYS A 232 8.63 -2.36 17.50
N LEU A 233 9.70 -2.56 16.73
CA LEU A 233 11.07 -2.55 17.30
C LEU A 233 11.59 -1.15 17.62
N TYR A 234 11.40 -0.20 16.71
CA TYR A 234 12.12 1.08 16.75
C TYR A 234 11.23 2.32 16.88
N GLY A 235 9.92 2.15 16.89
CA GLY A 235 8.93 3.22 16.79
C GLY A 235 8.75 3.72 15.35
N ALA A 236 7.54 4.14 15.00
CA ALA A 236 7.22 4.73 13.71
C ALA A 236 7.96 6.06 13.49
N ASN A 237 8.46 6.29 12.26
CA ASN A 237 9.12 7.54 11.93
C ASN A 237 8.10 8.60 11.50
N THR A 238 7.72 9.45 12.45
CA THR A 238 6.75 10.53 12.26
C THR A 238 7.32 11.80 11.62
N THR A 239 8.56 11.75 11.12
CA THR A 239 9.22 12.87 10.42
C THR A 239 9.36 12.64 8.92
N THR A 240 9.01 11.46 8.44
CA THR A 240 9.09 11.10 7.03
C THR A 240 7.92 11.68 6.27
N ARG A 241 8.21 12.47 5.22
CA ARG A 241 7.22 12.97 4.25
C ARG A 241 6.07 13.78 4.84
N THR A 242 6.29 14.52 5.94
CA THR A 242 5.25 15.30 6.67
C THR A 242 4.59 16.48 5.92
N GLY A 243 4.79 16.61 4.62
CA GLY A 243 4.15 17.62 3.78
C GLY A 243 3.54 16.94 2.55
N ASP A 244 2.79 17.69 1.75
CA ASP A 244 2.02 17.14 0.62
C ASP A 244 2.88 16.30 -0.34
N THR A 245 2.65 14.99 -0.31
CA THR A 245 3.46 14.00 -1.03
C THR A 245 2.66 13.35 -2.15
N THR A 246 3.22 13.34 -3.35
CA THR A 246 2.69 12.61 -4.50
C THR A 246 3.47 11.32 -4.72
N TYR A 247 2.76 10.19 -4.78
CA TYR A 247 3.27 8.85 -5.05
C TYR A 247 2.87 8.42 -6.47
N GLY A 248 3.70 7.63 -7.15
CA GLY A 248 3.44 7.21 -8.52
C GLY A 248 4.00 8.18 -9.57
N PHE A 249 3.18 8.57 -10.54
CA PHE A 249 3.54 9.63 -11.50
C PHE A 249 3.72 10.96 -10.78
N ASN A 250 4.51 11.85 -11.37
CA ASN A 250 4.77 13.20 -10.82
C ASN A 250 5.29 13.21 -9.37
N SER A 251 5.88 12.09 -8.93
CA SER A 251 6.26 11.91 -7.53
C SER A 251 7.31 12.91 -7.06
N ASN A 252 7.13 13.40 -5.83
CA ASN A 252 8.08 14.21 -5.08
C ASN A 252 8.68 13.45 -3.87
N THR A 253 8.56 12.13 -3.84
CA THR A 253 9.02 11.29 -2.72
C THR A 253 10.54 11.21 -2.57
N ASP A 254 11.28 11.54 -3.64
CA ASP A 254 12.71 11.24 -3.79
C ASP A 254 13.05 9.77 -3.49
N ARG A 255 12.13 8.84 -3.83
CA ARG A 255 12.34 7.39 -3.74
C ARG A 255 12.06 6.73 -5.07
N ASP A 256 13.01 5.90 -5.50
CA ASP A 256 12.95 5.17 -6.76
C ASP A 256 11.76 4.18 -6.80
N PHE A 257 11.50 3.49 -5.70
CA PHE A 257 10.44 2.48 -5.60
C PHE A 257 9.03 3.06 -5.38
N LEU A 258 8.91 4.38 -5.17
CA LEU A 258 7.64 5.09 -5.00
C LEU A 258 7.30 5.98 -6.21
N SER A 259 8.14 5.96 -7.26
CA SER A 259 8.03 6.83 -8.42
C SER A 259 7.80 6.03 -9.71
N VAL A 260 6.93 6.54 -10.58
CA VAL A 260 6.63 6.01 -11.92
C VAL A 260 6.93 7.10 -12.94
N LYS A 261 7.64 6.78 -14.03
CA LYS A 261 8.06 7.76 -15.04
C LYS A 261 7.43 7.53 -16.41
N ALA A 262 7.09 6.29 -16.72
CA ALA A 262 6.43 5.89 -17.95
C ALA A 262 5.29 4.91 -17.68
N SER A 263 4.31 4.86 -18.59
CA SER A 263 3.16 3.93 -18.52
C SER A 263 3.55 2.45 -18.54
N THR A 264 4.79 2.13 -18.90
CA THR A 264 5.35 0.77 -18.89
C THR A 264 6.08 0.42 -17.59
N ASP A 265 6.37 1.42 -16.76
CA ASP A 265 7.04 1.19 -15.48
C ASP A 265 6.09 0.44 -14.55
N LYS A 266 6.66 -0.45 -13.74
CA LYS A 266 5.92 -1.22 -12.74
C LYS A 266 6.33 -0.73 -11.37
N ILE A 267 5.39 -0.68 -10.44
CA ILE A 267 5.60 -0.24 -9.06
C ILE A 267 5.10 -1.31 -8.09
N VAL A 268 5.90 -1.63 -7.07
CA VAL A 268 5.53 -2.49 -5.96
C VAL A 268 6.01 -1.83 -4.67
N ALA A 269 5.09 -1.43 -3.80
CA ALA A 269 5.42 -0.67 -2.60
C ALA A 269 4.35 -0.76 -1.51
N ALA A 270 4.78 -0.72 -0.25
CA ALA A 270 3.94 -0.30 0.87
C ALA A 270 4.29 1.16 1.25
N ILE A 271 3.27 2.01 1.34
CA ILE A 271 3.41 3.45 1.55
C ILE A 271 3.30 3.74 3.05
N TRP A 272 4.37 4.31 3.60
CA TRP A 272 4.37 4.98 4.89
C TRP A 272 4.39 6.49 4.65
N ASP A 273 3.49 7.22 5.28
CA ASP A 273 3.51 8.68 5.32
C ASP A 273 3.18 9.13 6.75
N ALA A 274 3.84 10.19 7.22
CA ALA A 274 3.62 10.74 8.56
C ALA A 274 2.67 11.95 8.57
N GLY A 275 2.21 12.41 7.41
CA GLY A 275 1.14 13.38 7.27
C GLY A 275 1.39 14.40 6.18
N GLY A 276 0.40 15.23 5.91
CA GLY A 276 0.37 16.10 4.73
C GLY A 276 -1.00 15.99 4.10
N ASN A 277 -1.14 16.49 2.88
CA ASN A 277 -2.24 16.13 2.00
C ASN A 277 -1.67 15.42 0.77
N ASP A 278 -1.78 14.10 0.78
CA ASP A 278 -1.01 13.19 -0.05
C ASP A 278 -1.85 12.64 -1.21
N THR A 279 -1.18 12.24 -2.29
CA THR A 279 -1.85 11.83 -3.54
C THR A 279 -1.22 10.57 -4.10
N LEU A 280 -2.05 9.56 -4.39
CA LEU A 280 -1.68 8.49 -5.32
C LEU A 280 -2.00 8.95 -6.75
N ASP A 281 -0.96 9.28 -7.51
CA ASP A 281 -1.08 9.68 -8.91
C ASP A 281 -0.71 8.51 -9.84
N PHE A 282 -1.74 7.89 -10.41
CA PHE A 282 -1.61 6.79 -11.36
C PHE A 282 -2.14 7.17 -12.75
N SER A 283 -2.15 8.47 -13.05
CA SER A 283 -2.72 9.06 -14.26
C SER A 283 -2.11 8.61 -15.59
N GLY A 284 -0.85 8.17 -15.57
CA GLY A 284 -0.17 7.71 -16.77
C GLY A 284 -0.44 6.27 -17.17
N TYR A 285 -1.22 5.51 -16.38
CA TYR A 285 -1.60 4.14 -16.73
C TYR A 285 -2.89 4.09 -17.56
N SER A 286 -3.02 3.03 -18.37
CA SER A 286 -4.17 2.83 -19.26
C SER A 286 -4.94 1.53 -19.00
N GLN A 287 -4.44 0.72 -18.07
CA GLN A 287 -5.09 -0.50 -17.58
C GLN A 287 -6.17 -0.10 -16.59
N ASP A 288 -7.25 -0.87 -16.50
CA ASP A 288 -8.22 -0.74 -15.41
C ASP A 288 -7.52 -0.93 -14.06
N GLN A 289 -7.72 0.01 -13.14
CA GLN A 289 -7.09 0.05 -11.82
C GLN A 289 -8.13 -0.14 -10.73
N ARG A 290 -7.67 -0.62 -9.58
CA ARG A 290 -8.46 -0.64 -8.34
C ARG A 290 -7.61 -0.02 -7.25
N ILE A 291 -8.00 1.16 -6.78
CA ILE A 291 -7.20 1.97 -5.87
C ILE A 291 -8.01 2.22 -4.60
N ASN A 292 -7.42 1.82 -3.47
CA ASN A 292 -7.99 1.98 -2.14
C ASN A 292 -6.95 2.64 -1.23
N ILE A 293 -7.32 3.78 -0.64
CA ILE A 293 -6.44 4.59 0.23
C ILE A 293 -6.70 4.37 1.73
N ASN A 294 -7.45 3.33 2.09
CA ASN A 294 -7.56 2.90 3.48
C ASN A 294 -6.28 2.21 3.94
N GLU A 295 -5.86 2.46 5.17
CA GLU A 295 -4.70 1.79 5.77
C GLU A 295 -4.87 0.26 5.81
N GLY A 296 -3.76 -0.46 5.67
CA GLY A 296 -3.73 -1.92 5.68
C GLY A 296 -4.36 -2.58 4.44
N THR A 297 -4.80 -1.82 3.45
CA THR A 297 -5.39 -2.35 2.21
C THR A 297 -4.39 -2.42 1.06
N PHE A 298 -4.79 -3.10 -0.02
CA PHE A 298 -4.00 -3.24 -1.24
C PHE A 298 -4.75 -2.73 -2.48
N SER A 299 -3.99 -2.27 -3.45
CA SER A 299 -4.45 -1.75 -4.74
C SER A 299 -3.83 -2.49 -5.92
N ASP A 300 -4.59 -2.55 -7.02
CA ASP A 300 -4.19 -3.09 -8.32
C ASP A 300 -3.88 -1.90 -9.24
N VAL A 301 -2.60 -1.69 -9.54
CA VAL A 301 -2.13 -0.48 -10.24
C VAL A 301 -1.24 -0.86 -11.41
N GLY A 302 -1.43 -0.20 -12.56
CA GLY A 302 -0.57 -0.38 -13.74
C GLY A 302 -0.58 -1.79 -14.34
N GLY A 303 -1.69 -2.53 -14.18
CA GLY A 303 -1.84 -3.90 -14.68
C GLY A 303 -1.18 -4.99 -13.81
N LEU A 304 -0.72 -4.64 -12.62
CA LEU A 304 -0.35 -5.57 -11.55
C LEU A 304 -1.55 -5.81 -10.62
N LYS A 305 -1.39 -6.73 -9.66
CA LYS A 305 -2.40 -6.99 -8.61
C LYS A 305 -1.77 -6.90 -7.23
N ALA A 306 -2.49 -6.27 -6.29
CA ALA A 306 -2.10 -6.07 -4.89
C ALA A 306 -0.66 -5.58 -4.73
N ASN A 307 -0.25 -4.64 -5.58
CA ASN A 307 1.13 -4.16 -5.68
C ASN A 307 1.38 -2.85 -4.94
N ILE A 308 0.33 -2.11 -4.58
CA ILE A 308 0.43 -0.93 -3.72
C ILE A 308 -0.32 -1.21 -2.44
N ALA A 309 0.33 -1.04 -1.29
CA ALA A 309 -0.30 -1.10 0.03
C ALA A 309 -0.18 0.23 0.76
N ILE A 310 -1.13 0.54 1.63
CA ILE A 310 -1.02 1.65 2.59
C ILE A 310 -0.66 1.07 3.95
N ALA A 311 0.44 1.52 4.56
CA ALA A 311 0.87 1.03 5.86
C ALA A 311 -0.13 1.44 6.97
N TYR A 312 -0.24 0.64 8.02
CA TYR A 312 -1.01 1.02 9.21
C TYR A 312 -0.48 2.33 9.82
N GLY A 313 -1.38 3.24 10.15
CA GLY A 313 -1.10 4.57 10.66
C GLY A 313 -0.78 5.62 9.60
N ALA A 314 -0.58 5.23 8.33
CA ALA A 314 -0.43 6.18 7.23
C ALA A 314 -1.81 6.65 6.75
N GLN A 315 -1.91 7.93 6.41
CA GLN A 315 -3.11 8.55 5.87
C GLN A 315 -2.79 9.10 4.48
N ILE A 316 -3.70 8.88 3.53
CA ILE A 316 -3.60 9.38 2.17
C ILE A 316 -4.96 9.97 1.81
N GLU A 317 -4.99 11.13 1.17
CA GLU A 317 -6.23 11.87 0.95
C GLU A 317 -6.72 11.79 -0.49
N ASN A 318 -5.84 11.62 -1.47
CA ASN A 318 -6.20 11.88 -2.86
C ASN A 318 -5.82 10.74 -3.81
N ILE A 319 -6.66 10.53 -4.82
CA ILE A 319 -6.41 9.57 -5.90
C ILE A 319 -6.58 10.27 -7.26
N ILE A 320 -5.64 10.02 -8.17
CA ILE A 320 -5.78 10.31 -9.59
C ILE A 320 -5.65 8.99 -10.34
N GLY A 321 -6.78 8.50 -10.86
CA GLY A 321 -6.86 7.34 -11.75
C GLY A 321 -6.30 7.64 -13.14
N GLY A 322 -6.33 6.63 -13.99
CA GLY A 322 -5.71 6.59 -15.31
C GLY A 322 -6.69 6.83 -16.46
N SER A 323 -6.45 6.14 -17.58
CA SER A 323 -7.36 6.14 -18.73
C SER A 323 -8.18 4.84 -18.87
N GLY A 324 -8.11 3.96 -17.87
CA GLY A 324 -8.84 2.69 -17.81
C GLY A 324 -10.20 2.87 -17.15
N ALA A 325 -11.00 1.80 -17.04
CA ALA A 325 -12.21 1.82 -16.23
C ALA A 325 -11.86 1.51 -14.76
N ASP A 326 -11.59 2.56 -13.98
CA ASP A 326 -10.99 2.44 -12.67
C ASP A 326 -12.06 2.31 -11.55
N ILE A 327 -11.65 1.71 -10.43
CA ILE A 327 -12.43 1.70 -9.18
C ILE A 327 -11.64 2.44 -8.12
N LEU A 328 -12.17 3.56 -7.65
CA LEU A 328 -11.53 4.42 -6.65
C LEU A 328 -12.31 4.36 -5.33
N VAL A 329 -11.60 4.07 -4.25
CA VAL A 329 -12.15 3.95 -2.89
C VAL A 329 -11.39 4.90 -1.98
N GLY A 330 -12.09 5.93 -1.49
CA GLY A 330 -11.64 6.86 -0.46
C GLY A 330 -11.59 6.24 0.94
N ASN A 331 -11.42 7.06 1.96
CA ASN A 331 -11.36 6.67 3.36
C ASN A 331 -12.28 7.57 4.20
N ALA A 332 -12.01 7.72 5.51
CA ALA A 332 -12.85 8.54 6.40
C ALA A 332 -12.43 10.03 6.44
N LEU A 333 -11.42 10.43 5.66
CA LEU A 333 -10.92 11.80 5.55
C LEU A 333 -11.58 12.48 4.34
N ASN A 334 -11.44 13.81 4.26
CA ASN A 334 -11.86 14.52 3.05
C ASN A 334 -10.94 14.14 1.90
N ASN A 335 -11.49 13.53 0.85
CA ASN A 335 -10.72 13.05 -0.27
C ASN A 335 -10.92 13.86 -1.55
N THR A 336 -9.88 13.94 -2.39
CA THR A 336 -10.01 14.34 -3.81
C THR A 336 -9.82 13.13 -4.70
N LEU A 337 -10.90 12.65 -5.30
CA LEU A 337 -10.89 11.46 -6.16
C LEU A 337 -11.16 11.87 -7.61
N LYS A 338 -10.23 11.57 -8.51
CA LYS A 338 -10.34 11.86 -9.95
C LYS A 338 -10.24 10.56 -10.73
N GLY A 339 -11.32 10.16 -11.39
CA GLY A 339 -11.40 8.97 -12.24
C GLY A 339 -10.40 9.03 -13.39
N GLY A 340 -10.59 10.01 -14.28
CA GLY A 340 -9.66 10.30 -15.36
C GLY A 340 -10.34 10.13 -16.70
N ALA A 341 -9.86 9.25 -17.56
CA ALA A 341 -10.64 8.83 -18.72
C ALA A 341 -11.08 7.39 -18.51
N GLY A 342 -12.19 6.99 -19.12
CA GLY A 342 -12.76 5.66 -18.90
C GLY A 342 -14.03 5.74 -18.08
N ASN A 343 -14.68 4.60 -17.85
CA ASN A 343 -15.94 4.56 -17.12
C ASN A 343 -15.64 4.16 -15.67
N ASP A 344 -15.48 5.15 -14.81
CA ASP A 344 -14.95 4.97 -13.47
C ASP A 344 -16.04 4.73 -12.44
N ILE A 345 -15.72 3.99 -11.37
CA ILE A 345 -16.57 3.82 -10.20
C ILE A 345 -15.86 4.49 -9.02
N ILE A 346 -16.50 5.49 -8.44
CA ILE A 346 -15.91 6.33 -7.40
C ILE A 346 -16.75 6.21 -6.13
N TYR A 347 -16.12 5.78 -5.05
CA TYR A 347 -16.70 5.73 -3.71
C TYR A 347 -15.86 6.61 -2.77
N GLY A 348 -16.43 7.74 -2.33
CA GLY A 348 -15.76 8.67 -1.40
C GLY A 348 -15.55 8.07 -0.01
N ALA A 349 -16.52 7.25 0.44
CA ALA A 349 -16.68 6.84 1.83
C ALA A 349 -17.00 8.05 2.72
N GLY A 350 -16.39 8.21 3.89
CA GLY A 350 -16.79 9.24 4.83
C GLY A 350 -15.92 10.48 4.71
N GLY A 351 -16.49 11.67 4.92
CA GLY A 351 -15.74 12.92 4.77
C GLY A 351 -16.59 13.95 4.05
N ALA A 352 -15.97 15.06 3.66
CA ALA A 352 -16.54 16.00 2.70
C ALA A 352 -15.72 15.95 1.42
N ASP A 353 -16.07 15.03 0.54
CA ASP A 353 -15.23 14.63 -0.57
C ASP A 353 -15.43 15.50 -1.81
N GLN A 354 -14.42 15.45 -2.67
CA GLN A 354 -14.35 16.16 -3.93
C GLN A 354 -14.16 15.12 -5.03
N LEU A 355 -15.21 14.88 -5.80
CA LEU A 355 -15.29 13.76 -6.74
C LEU A 355 -15.37 14.27 -8.17
N TRP A 356 -14.47 13.78 -9.02
CA TRP A 356 -14.46 14.04 -10.46
C TRP A 356 -14.47 12.72 -11.22
N GLY A 357 -15.50 12.51 -12.05
CA GLY A 357 -15.50 11.41 -13.01
C GLY A 357 -14.52 11.70 -14.15
N ASN A 358 -14.52 12.96 -14.60
CA ASN A 358 -13.89 13.48 -15.81
C ASN A 358 -14.52 12.89 -17.09
N ALA A 359 -13.78 12.08 -17.85
CA ALA A 359 -14.17 11.70 -19.20
C ALA A 359 -14.63 10.24 -19.28
N GLY A 360 -15.93 10.02 -19.32
CA GLY A 360 -16.51 8.71 -19.57
C GLY A 360 -17.93 8.66 -19.04
N ALA A 361 -18.46 7.46 -18.82
CA ALA A 361 -19.71 7.27 -18.11
C ALA A 361 -19.40 6.78 -16.70
N ASP A 362 -19.35 7.72 -15.76
CA ASP A 362 -18.83 7.49 -14.42
C ASP A 362 -19.96 7.19 -13.44
N THR A 363 -19.66 6.47 -12.36
CA THR A 363 -20.62 6.11 -11.31
C THR A 363 -20.11 6.53 -9.94
N PHE A 364 -20.82 7.46 -9.30
CA PHE A 364 -20.56 7.91 -7.92
C PHE A 364 -21.43 7.11 -6.96
N VAL A 365 -20.81 6.32 -6.09
CA VAL A 365 -21.48 5.37 -5.21
C VAL A 365 -21.64 5.95 -3.80
N PHE A 366 -22.82 5.80 -3.21
CA PHE A 366 -23.09 6.12 -1.81
C PHE A 366 -23.74 4.92 -1.10
N ARG A 367 -23.12 4.50 -0.01
CA ARG A 367 -23.45 3.31 0.77
C ARG A 367 -24.30 3.62 1.99
N GLU A 368 -23.94 4.65 2.74
CA GLU A 368 -24.55 4.97 4.03
C GLU A 368 -24.66 6.48 4.27
N ALA A 369 -25.47 6.86 5.27
CA ALA A 369 -25.72 8.26 5.60
C ALA A 369 -24.44 9.03 5.95
N GLY A 370 -23.47 8.34 6.54
CA GLY A 370 -22.17 8.90 6.91
C GLY A 370 -21.30 9.29 5.71
N ASP A 371 -21.61 8.78 4.51
CA ASP A 371 -20.78 9.07 3.34
C ASP A 371 -20.91 10.52 2.89
N SER A 372 -22.08 11.16 3.08
CA SER A 372 -22.30 12.54 2.62
C SER A 372 -23.24 13.30 3.53
N GLN A 373 -22.74 13.66 4.71
CA GLN A 373 -23.54 14.32 5.72
C GLN A 373 -24.00 15.71 5.27
N ALA A 374 -25.24 16.10 5.57
CA ALA A 374 -25.75 17.43 5.18
C ALA A 374 -24.92 18.62 5.71
N ALA A 375 -24.23 18.45 6.83
CA ALA A 375 -23.34 19.46 7.41
C ALA A 375 -21.97 19.56 6.71
N ALA A 376 -21.57 18.51 6.00
CA ALA A 376 -20.27 18.35 5.36
C ALA A 376 -20.45 17.53 4.06
N PRO A 377 -21.19 18.06 3.07
CA PRO A 377 -21.60 17.29 1.90
C PRO A 377 -20.45 17.08 0.93
N ASP A 378 -20.51 15.97 0.21
CA ASP A 378 -19.65 15.70 -0.93
C ASP A 378 -20.01 16.62 -2.09
N TRP A 379 -19.00 16.83 -2.93
CA TRP A 379 -19.14 17.53 -4.19
C TRP A 379 -18.78 16.63 -5.36
N ILE A 380 -19.75 16.32 -6.20
CA ILE A 380 -19.49 15.83 -7.56
C ILE A 380 -19.26 17.06 -8.44
N ARG A 381 -18.07 17.17 -9.02
CA ARG A 381 -17.54 18.42 -9.57
C ARG A 381 -17.73 18.62 -11.07
N ASP A 382 -18.09 17.57 -11.80
CA ASP A 382 -18.14 17.57 -13.27
C ASP A 382 -19.24 16.67 -13.86
N PHE A 383 -20.33 16.46 -13.11
CA PHE A 383 -21.41 15.55 -13.48
C PHE A 383 -22.03 15.86 -14.85
N GLN A 384 -22.16 14.83 -15.69
CA GLN A 384 -22.79 14.88 -16.99
C GLN A 384 -24.11 14.10 -16.99
N THR A 385 -25.23 14.83 -17.06
CA THR A 385 -26.57 14.23 -17.14
C THR A 385 -26.69 13.27 -18.34
N ALA A 386 -27.45 12.19 -18.15
CA ALA A 386 -27.64 11.07 -19.05
C ALA A 386 -26.36 10.26 -19.39
N VAL A 387 -25.19 10.65 -18.89
CA VAL A 387 -23.92 9.95 -19.05
C VAL A 387 -23.52 9.31 -17.73
N ASP A 388 -23.30 10.13 -16.71
CA ASP A 388 -22.89 9.70 -15.38
C ASP A 388 -24.07 9.16 -14.58
N LYS A 389 -23.75 8.47 -13.49
CA LYS A 389 -24.71 7.87 -12.56
C LYS A 389 -24.37 8.20 -11.12
N ILE A 390 -25.41 8.41 -10.32
CA ILE A 390 -25.32 8.41 -8.85
C ILE A 390 -26.01 7.15 -8.37
N ASP A 391 -25.25 6.31 -7.68
CA ASP A 391 -25.72 5.01 -7.21
C ASP A 391 -26.07 5.07 -5.72
N LEU A 392 -27.37 5.03 -5.45
CA LEU A 392 -27.98 5.00 -4.13
C LEU A 392 -28.57 3.63 -3.80
N SER A 393 -28.22 2.58 -4.57
CA SER A 393 -28.89 1.28 -4.44
C SER A 393 -28.65 0.62 -3.08
N TRP A 394 -27.55 0.92 -2.39
CA TRP A 394 -27.32 0.53 -1.00
C TRP A 394 -28.22 1.27 -0.01
N LEU A 395 -28.31 2.60 -0.12
CA LEU A 395 -29.24 3.39 0.70
C LEU A 395 -30.69 2.94 0.50
N ASN A 396 -31.08 2.65 -0.74
CA ASN A 396 -32.42 2.12 -1.03
C ASN A 396 -32.62 0.70 -0.48
N GLN A 397 -31.58 -0.12 -0.44
CA GLN A 397 -31.64 -1.44 0.20
C GLN A 397 -31.83 -1.33 1.71
N THR A 398 -31.19 -0.37 2.36
CA THR A 398 -31.43 -0.04 3.78
C THR A 398 -32.88 0.39 4.00
N ALA A 399 -33.42 1.29 3.16
CA ALA A 399 -34.83 1.68 3.22
C ALA A 399 -35.78 0.48 3.05
N LYS A 400 -35.46 -0.45 2.14
CA LYS A 400 -36.22 -1.70 1.92
C LYS A 400 -36.18 -2.64 3.12
N ALA A 401 -35.06 -2.71 3.83
CA ALA A 401 -34.96 -3.50 5.06
C ALA A 401 -35.91 -2.96 6.16
N ASP A 402 -36.18 -1.65 6.14
CA ASP A 402 -37.14 -0.99 7.03
C ASP A 402 -38.60 -1.04 6.52
N GLY A 403 -38.86 -1.75 5.42
CA GLY A 403 -40.20 -1.89 4.84
C GLY A 403 -40.65 -0.69 4.01
N SER A 404 -39.71 0.12 3.52
CA SER A 404 -39.94 1.30 2.68
C SER A 404 -39.08 1.26 1.40
N GLU A 405 -38.95 2.40 0.72
CA GLU A 405 -37.99 2.63 -0.36
C GLU A 405 -37.69 4.13 -0.45
N LEU A 406 -36.55 4.49 -1.05
CA LEU A 406 -36.26 5.87 -1.41
C LEU A 406 -37.32 6.37 -2.40
N HIS A 407 -37.96 7.48 -2.08
CA HIS A 407 -39.01 8.06 -2.91
C HIS A 407 -38.68 9.51 -3.24
N PHE A 408 -38.60 9.78 -4.54
CA PHE A 408 -38.33 11.12 -5.05
C PHE A 408 -39.58 11.99 -4.96
N VAL A 409 -39.42 13.16 -4.34
CA VAL A 409 -40.47 14.16 -4.14
C VAL A 409 -40.00 15.53 -4.63
N ASP A 410 -40.95 16.39 -5.01
CA ASP A 410 -40.64 17.75 -5.47
C ASP A 410 -40.06 18.62 -4.33
N SER A 411 -40.43 18.33 -3.08
CA SER A 411 -39.94 19.01 -1.89
C SER A 411 -40.04 18.10 -0.67
N LEU A 412 -38.99 18.07 0.15
CA LEU A 412 -38.96 17.28 1.39
C LEU A 412 -40.02 17.78 2.39
N SER A 413 -40.82 16.86 2.94
CA SER A 413 -41.75 17.09 4.04
C SER A 413 -41.15 16.76 5.41
N GLY A 414 -40.03 16.04 5.42
CA GLY A 414 -39.39 15.49 6.62
C GLY A 414 -39.72 14.01 6.84
N SER A 415 -40.41 13.37 5.89
CA SER A 415 -40.72 11.94 5.98
C SER A 415 -39.46 11.12 5.71
N LEU A 416 -39.36 9.98 6.40
CA LEU A 416 -38.26 9.04 6.25
C LEU A 416 -38.17 8.54 4.81
N TYR A 417 -36.98 8.54 4.23
CA TYR A 417 -36.65 8.09 2.87
C TYR A 417 -37.15 8.97 1.72
N GLU A 418 -37.62 10.19 2.00
CA GLU A 418 -37.81 11.21 0.96
C GLU A 418 -36.46 11.64 0.39
N ALA A 419 -36.38 11.69 -0.94
CA ALA A 419 -35.26 12.26 -1.69
C ALA A 419 -35.77 13.42 -2.56
N ALA A 420 -35.00 14.49 -2.67
CA ALA A 420 -35.33 15.63 -3.53
C ALA A 420 -34.10 16.10 -4.31
N LEU A 421 -34.31 16.47 -5.57
CA LEU A 421 -33.33 17.14 -6.42
C LEU A 421 -33.72 18.61 -6.57
N ASN A 422 -32.83 19.52 -6.18
CA ASN A 422 -33.07 20.95 -6.32
C ASN A 422 -31.96 21.59 -7.15
N TYR A 423 -32.27 21.96 -8.40
CA TYR A 423 -31.31 22.57 -9.32
C TYR A 423 -31.35 24.11 -9.27
N ASP A 424 -30.23 24.71 -8.90
CA ASP A 424 -29.98 26.15 -9.03
C ASP A 424 -29.27 26.44 -10.36
N ALA A 425 -30.02 26.95 -11.33
CA ALA A 425 -29.51 27.31 -12.65
C ALA A 425 -28.51 28.49 -12.64
N GLN A 426 -28.50 29.34 -11.60
CA GLN A 426 -27.52 30.43 -11.51
C GLN A 426 -26.15 29.93 -11.07
N GLN A 427 -26.13 28.95 -10.17
CA GLN A 427 -24.89 28.34 -9.69
C GLN A 427 -24.47 27.12 -10.51
N ASN A 428 -25.37 26.60 -11.35
CA ASN A 428 -25.23 25.32 -12.04
C ASN A 428 -24.94 24.18 -11.05
N VAL A 429 -25.70 24.12 -9.96
CA VAL A 429 -25.56 23.11 -8.91
C VAL A 429 -26.91 22.46 -8.63
N THR A 430 -26.95 21.14 -8.60
CA THR A 430 -28.06 20.36 -8.07
C THR A 430 -27.71 19.89 -6.66
N ASP A 431 -28.60 20.17 -5.71
CA ASP A 431 -28.56 19.54 -4.38
C ASP A 431 -29.41 18.25 -4.44
N LEU A 432 -28.80 17.09 -4.18
CA LEU A 432 -29.48 15.82 -3.91
C LEU A 432 -29.58 15.66 -2.39
N ALA A 433 -30.76 15.91 -1.83
CA ALA A 433 -31.00 15.83 -0.39
C ALA A 433 -31.89 14.63 -0.04
N ILE A 434 -31.54 13.88 1.01
CA ILE A 434 -32.28 12.69 1.45
C ILE A 434 -32.51 12.75 2.97
N ASN A 435 -33.71 12.35 3.41
CA ASN A 435 -34.07 12.21 4.81
C ASN A 435 -33.92 10.74 5.27
N LEU A 436 -32.74 10.32 5.72
CA LEU A 436 -32.48 8.93 6.13
C LEU A 436 -32.89 8.61 7.57
N SER A 437 -33.10 9.61 8.44
CA SER A 437 -33.49 9.42 9.84
C SER A 437 -34.87 10.01 10.20
N GLY A 438 -35.63 10.54 9.23
CA GLY A 438 -36.99 11.05 9.43
C GLY A 438 -37.08 12.36 10.24
N ASN A 439 -36.05 13.20 10.15
CA ASN A 439 -36.02 14.53 10.74
C ASN A 439 -36.62 15.59 9.79
N GLN A 440 -36.94 16.78 10.32
CA GLN A 440 -37.42 17.90 9.49
C GLN A 440 -36.39 18.43 8.48
N LEU A 441 -35.11 18.16 8.72
CA LEU A 441 -34.01 18.53 7.84
C LEU A 441 -33.35 17.26 7.29
N PRO A 442 -32.89 17.28 6.02
CA PRO A 442 -32.13 16.16 5.47
C PRO A 442 -30.82 15.98 6.24
N ASP A 443 -30.44 14.72 6.39
CA ASP A 443 -29.20 14.28 7.04
C ASP A 443 -28.15 13.83 6.03
N PHE A 444 -28.56 13.56 4.78
CA PHE A 444 -27.69 13.27 3.65
C PHE A 444 -27.84 14.33 2.56
N LEU A 445 -26.73 14.82 2.03
CA LEU A 445 -26.69 15.82 0.95
C LEU A 445 -25.47 15.60 0.07
N VAL A 446 -25.70 15.52 -1.24
CA VAL A 446 -24.63 15.59 -2.25
C VAL A 446 -24.82 16.86 -3.07
N LYS A 447 -23.74 17.62 -3.26
CA LYS A 447 -23.71 18.79 -4.13
C LYS A 447 -23.14 18.43 -5.47
N ILE A 448 -23.86 18.74 -6.54
CA ILE A 448 -23.56 18.21 -7.87
C ILE A 448 -23.43 19.39 -8.82
N VAL A 449 -22.24 19.64 -9.34
CA VAL A 449 -22.03 20.66 -10.37
C VAL A 449 -22.58 20.11 -11.69
N GLY A 450 -23.74 20.59 -12.10
CA GLY A 450 -24.50 20.08 -13.24
C GLY A 450 -25.96 19.84 -12.92
N HIS A 451 -26.73 19.56 -13.97
CA HIS A 451 -28.12 19.11 -13.87
C HIS A 451 -28.17 17.59 -13.66
N VAL A 452 -29.19 17.10 -12.95
CA VAL A 452 -29.43 15.67 -12.70
C VAL A 452 -30.87 15.33 -13.03
N ASP A 453 -31.10 14.32 -13.87
CA ASP A 453 -32.42 13.77 -14.15
C ASP A 453 -32.60 12.47 -13.36
N ALA A 454 -33.49 12.48 -12.36
CA ALA A 454 -33.74 11.32 -11.50
C ALA A 454 -33.99 10.00 -12.29
N SER A 455 -34.67 10.08 -13.43
CA SER A 455 -35.06 8.90 -14.22
C SER A 455 -33.92 8.32 -15.06
N ALA A 456 -32.92 9.15 -15.39
CA ALA A 456 -31.80 8.77 -16.22
C ALA A 456 -30.52 8.54 -15.41
N ASP A 457 -30.35 9.27 -14.31
CA ASP A 457 -29.05 9.49 -13.66
C ASP A 457 -28.94 8.82 -12.29
N ILE A 458 -30.05 8.46 -11.65
CA ILE A 458 -30.03 7.85 -10.32
C ILE A 458 -30.29 6.34 -10.41
N LEU A 459 -29.47 5.54 -9.72
CA LEU A 459 -29.68 4.12 -9.51
C LEU A 459 -30.17 3.87 -8.07
N VAL A 460 -31.30 3.16 -7.92
CA VAL A 460 -31.91 2.78 -6.62
C VAL A 460 -32.29 1.31 -6.57
#